data_AF-A0A351UTK9-F1
#
_entry.id   AF-A0A351UTK9-F1
#
_cell.length_a   1.000
_cell.length_b   1.000
_cell.length_c   1.000
_cell.angle_alpha   90.00
_cell.angle_beta   90.00
_cell.angle_gamma   90.00
#
_symmetry.space_group_name_H-M   'P 1'
#
loop_
_entity.id
_entity.type
_entity.pdbx_description
1 polymer ?
#
loop_
_entity_poly.entity_id
_entity_poly.type
_entity_poly.pdbx_seq_one_letter_code
_entity_poly.pdbx_strand_id
1 'polypeptide(L)'
;YTKWFDYDIIKDTVEVRTRRPGDYLVIDTAGNRQKLKTFFINEKIPHQKRDQIWLIAKESQILWVIGYRMGHTARITEQTRSILEISIYGGEEHGRDN
;
A
#
# COMPACT_ATOMS: atom_id res chain seq x y z
N TYR A 1 -2.64 8.70 -10.91
CA TYR A 1 -3.93 8.25 -10.33
C TYR A 1 -4.03 8.73 -8.88
N THR A 2 -5.26 8.84 -8.35
CA THR A 2 -5.54 9.26 -6.96
C THR A 2 -6.11 8.09 -6.17
N LYS A 3 -5.68 7.91 -4.92
CA LYS A 3 -6.28 6.97 -3.97
C LYS A 3 -6.64 7.69 -2.66
N TRP A 4 -7.74 7.28 -2.07
CA TRP A 4 -8.24 7.81 -0.80
C TRP A 4 -8.15 6.75 0.30
N PHE A 5 -7.71 7.18 1.47
CA PHE A 5 -7.60 6.35 2.67
C PHE A 5 -8.38 7.00 3.82
N ASP A 6 -8.97 6.20 4.69
CA ASP A 6 -9.50 6.68 5.97
C ASP A 6 -8.33 7.10 6.86
N TYR A 7 -8.21 8.41 7.10
CA TYR A 7 -7.12 8.98 7.89
C TYR A 7 -7.34 8.82 9.39
N ASP A 8 -8.59 8.67 9.85
CA ASP A 8 -8.89 8.51 11.28
C ASP A 8 -8.40 7.15 11.81
N ILE A 9 -8.23 6.17 10.92
CA ILE A 9 -7.60 4.88 11.21
C ILE A 9 -6.07 4.99 11.28
N ILE A 10 -5.49 5.95 10.57
CA ILE A 10 -4.05 6.15 10.51
C ILE A 10 -3.61 7.05 11.67
N LYS A 11 -3.45 6.44 12.85
CA LYS A 11 -3.06 7.16 14.08
C LYS A 11 -1.58 7.53 14.18
N ASP A 12 -0.75 7.13 13.20
CA ASP A 12 0.70 7.34 13.22
C ASP A 12 1.17 7.96 11.89
N THR A 13 2.41 8.44 11.85
CA THR A 13 3.01 9.07 10.67
C THR A 13 2.94 8.17 9.43
N VAL A 14 2.40 8.71 8.35
CA VAL A 14 2.46 8.11 7.02
C VAL A 14 3.77 8.50 6.35
N GLU A 15 4.50 7.50 5.87
CA GLU A 15 5.75 7.69 5.15
C GLU A 15 5.58 7.30 3.67
N VAL A 16 6.17 8.10 2.78
CA VAL A 16 6.46 7.69 1.40
C VAL A 16 7.89 7.18 1.37
N ARG A 17 8.08 5.88 1.11
CA ARG A 17 9.41 5.26 1.14
C ARG A 17 9.51 4.03 0.25
N THR A 18 10.71 3.49 0.10
CA THR A 18 10.94 2.17 -0.50
C THR A 18 10.88 1.06 0.56
N ARG A 19 10.97 -0.20 0.13
CA ARG A 19 10.82 -1.38 1.00
C ARG A 19 11.85 -1.45 2.12
N ARG A 20 11.44 -1.96 3.28
CA ARG A 20 12.28 -2.30 4.43
C ARG A 20 12.06 -3.78 4.83
N PRO A 21 13.04 -4.44 5.45
CA PRO A 21 12.82 -5.75 6.04
C PRO A 21 11.66 -5.72 7.04
N GLY A 22 10.77 -6.72 6.96
CA GLY A 22 9.59 -6.80 7.84
C GLY A 22 8.30 -6.25 7.23
N ASP A 23 8.38 -5.53 6.10
CA ASP A 23 7.20 -4.95 5.45
C ASP A 23 6.13 -6.00 5.10
N TYR A 24 4.87 -5.64 5.31
CA TYR A 24 3.71 -6.50 5.03
C TYR A 24 2.48 -5.71 4.54
N LEU A 25 1.62 -6.37 3.78
CA LEU A 25 0.28 -5.93 3.40
C LEU A 25 -0.75 -6.64 4.27
N VAL A 26 -1.82 -5.94 4.65
CA VAL A 26 -3.06 -6.60 5.09
C VAL A 26 -3.88 -6.89 3.84
N ILE A 27 -4.36 -8.13 3.67
CA ILE A 27 -4.95 -8.58 2.41
C ILE A 27 -6.47 -8.75 2.45
N ASP A 28 -7.09 -8.76 3.63
CA ASP A 28 -8.53 -8.89 3.81
C ASP A 28 -9.03 -8.15 5.07
N THR A 29 -10.35 -8.14 5.27
CA THR A 29 -11.03 -7.54 6.44
C THR A 29 -10.74 -8.28 7.73
N ALA A 30 -10.36 -9.56 7.67
CA ALA A 30 -9.99 -10.35 8.84
C ALA A 30 -8.61 -9.97 9.40
N GLY A 31 -7.86 -9.13 8.70
CA GLY A 31 -6.55 -8.65 9.14
C GLY A 31 -5.41 -9.59 8.78
N ASN A 32 -5.63 -10.55 7.87
CA ASN A 32 -4.58 -11.46 7.43
C ASN A 32 -3.45 -10.69 6.75
N ARG A 33 -2.21 -11.12 7.00
CA ARG A 33 -1.00 -10.43 6.56
C ARG A 33 -0.26 -11.23 5.50
N GLN A 34 0.21 -10.53 4.47
CA GLN A 34 1.14 -11.06 3.48
C GLN A 34 2.43 -10.26 3.53
N LYS A 35 3.58 -10.93 3.65
CA LYS A 35 4.90 -10.26 3.56
C LYS A 35 5.04 -9.58 2.19
N LEU A 36 5.58 -8.37 2.17
CA LEU A 36 5.79 -7.62 0.92
C LEU A 36 6.71 -8.37 -0.06
N LYS A 37 7.72 -9.08 0.45
CA LYS A 37 8.57 -9.97 -0.36
C LYS A 37 7.76 -11.03 -1.09
N THR A 38 6.80 -11.66 -0.40
CA THR A 38 5.93 -12.69 -1.00
C THR A 38 5.02 -12.06 -2.05
N PHE A 39 4.44 -10.89 -1.76
CA PHE A 39 3.66 -10.13 -2.74
C PHE A 39 4.46 -9.87 -4.03
N PHE A 40 5.68 -9.34 -3.93
CA PHE A 40 6.53 -9.08 -5.10
C PHE A 40 6.90 -10.32 -5.92
N ILE A 41 7.00 -11.49 -5.26
CA ILE A 41 7.22 -12.76 -5.96
C ILE A 41 5.96 -13.17 -6.74
N ASN A 42 4.79 -13.09 -6.11
CA ASN A 42 3.51 -13.47 -6.72
C ASN A 42 3.16 -12.59 -7.92
N GLU A 43 3.40 -11.27 -7.81
CA GLU A 43 3.24 -10.31 -8.91
C GLU A 43 4.36 -10.40 -9.96
N LYS A 44 5.31 -11.34 -9.80
CA LYS A 44 6.44 -11.56 -10.72
C LYS A 44 7.27 -10.30 -10.98
N ILE A 45 7.40 -9.44 -9.98
CA ILE A 45 8.15 -8.20 -10.10
C ILE A 45 9.65 -8.53 -10.15
N PRO A 46 10.40 -8.06 -11.17
CA PRO A 46 11.85 -8.28 -11.27
C PRO A 46 12.61 -7.76 -10.04
N HIS A 47 13.61 -8.50 -9.56
CA HIS A 47 14.34 -8.15 -8.34
C HIS A 47 14.88 -6.71 -8.36
N GLN A 48 15.47 -6.31 -9.48
CA GLN A 48 16.07 -4.98 -9.69
C GLN A 48 15.07 -3.83 -9.56
N LYS A 49 13.79 -4.06 -9.85
CA LYS A 49 12.74 -3.05 -9.72
C LYS A 49 12.21 -2.91 -8.30
N ARG A 50 12.31 -3.96 -7.47
CA ARG A 50 11.63 -4.01 -6.16
C ARG A 50 12.12 -2.96 -5.17
N ASP A 51 13.39 -2.57 -5.24
CA ASP A 51 13.97 -1.53 -4.37
C ASP A 51 13.60 -0.10 -4.82
N GLN A 52 13.06 0.05 -6.03
CA GLN A 52 12.68 1.34 -6.62
C GLN A 52 11.17 1.61 -6.48
N ILE A 53 10.39 0.62 -6.03
CA ILE A 53 8.94 0.77 -5.86
C ILE A 53 8.66 1.64 -4.64
N TRP A 54 7.94 2.74 -4.87
CA TRP A 54 7.44 3.59 -3.81
C TRP A 54 6.26 2.95 -3.08
N LEU A 55 6.25 3.13 -1.76
CA LEU A 55 5.26 2.60 -0.85
C LEU A 55 4.69 3.75 -0.01
N ILE A 56 3.38 3.71 0.20
CA ILE A 56 2.76 4.45 1.30
C ILE A 56 2.72 3.51 2.49
N ALA A 57 3.44 3.86 3.55
CA ALA A 57 3.68 3.00 4.69
C ALA A 57 3.30 3.68 6.00
N LYS A 58 2.81 2.85 6.93
CA LYS A 58 2.67 3.15 8.34
C LYS A 58 3.55 2.17 9.08
N GLU A 59 4.70 2.62 9.59
CA GLU A 59 5.75 1.73 10.12
C GLU A 59 6.09 0.60 9.12
N SER A 60 5.92 -0.68 9.50
CA SER A 60 6.11 -1.86 8.63
C SER A 60 4.85 -2.25 7.83
N GLN A 61 3.70 -1.64 8.11
CA GLN A 61 2.47 -1.90 7.38
C GLN A 61 2.45 -1.07 6.10
N ILE A 62 2.30 -1.74 4.96
CA ILE A 62 2.15 -1.10 3.67
C ILE A 62 0.67 -0.87 3.41
N LEU A 63 0.29 0.40 3.28
CA LEU A 63 -1.06 0.81 2.91
C LEU A 63 -1.23 0.74 1.39
N TRP A 64 -0.16 1.01 0.65
CA TRP A 64 -0.19 1.00 -0.80
C TRP A 64 1.18 0.72 -1.40
N VAL A 65 1.22 -0.25 -2.32
CA VAL A 65 2.32 -0.43 -3.25
C VAL A 65 1.99 0.36 -4.52
N ILE A 66 2.68 1.47 -4.74
CA ILE A 66 2.40 2.39 -5.85
C ILE A 66 2.63 1.67 -7.18
N GLY A 67 1.65 1.78 -8.08
CA GLY A 67 1.61 1.09 -9.36
C GLY A 67 1.08 -0.34 -9.28
N TYR A 68 0.79 -0.86 -8.09
CA TYR A 68 0.32 -2.23 -7.90
C TYR A 68 -0.97 -2.25 -7.07
N ARG A 69 -0.86 -2.60 -5.78
CA ARG A 69 -2.00 -2.96 -4.93
C ARG A 69 -2.08 -2.10 -3.68
N MET A 70 -3.29 -1.68 -3.33
CA MET A 70 -3.61 -1.16 -2.00
C MET A 70 -3.80 -2.30 -1.00
N GLY A 71 -3.29 -2.12 0.21
CA GLY A 71 -3.65 -2.96 1.35
C GLY A 71 -5.14 -2.83 1.67
N HIS A 72 -5.68 -3.81 2.38
CA HIS A 72 -7.09 -3.85 2.77
C HIS A 72 -7.40 -2.99 4.00
N THR A 73 -6.40 -2.31 4.54
CA THR A 73 -6.51 -1.43 5.71
C THR A 73 -6.90 -0.01 5.32
N ALA A 74 -7.47 0.74 6.28
CA ALA A 74 -7.87 2.14 6.10
C ALA A 74 -8.87 2.35 4.96
N ARG A 75 -9.83 1.42 4.82
CA ARG A 75 -10.98 1.58 3.93
C ARG A 75 -11.91 2.65 4.49
N ILE A 76 -12.33 3.57 3.63
CA ILE A 76 -13.35 4.57 3.95
C ILE A 76 -14.65 3.85 4.26
N THR A 77 -15.19 4.10 5.44
CA THR A 77 -16.55 3.73 5.84
C THR A 77 -17.42 4.96 6.03
N GLU A 78 -18.73 4.79 6.22
CA GLU A 78 -19.65 5.90 6.55
C GLU A 78 -19.29 6.63 7.85
N GLN A 79 -18.43 6.03 8.68
CA GLN A 79 -17.95 6.62 9.94
C GLN A 79 -16.68 7.47 9.77
N THR A 80 -16.07 7.46 8.58
CA THR A 80 -14.85 8.24 8.26
C THR A 80 -15.15 9.74 8.37
N ARG A 81 -14.36 10.47 9.15
CA ARG A 81 -14.44 11.93 9.33
C ARG A 81 -13.34 12.65 8.58
N SER A 82 -12.17 12.01 8.44
CA SER A 82 -11.00 12.57 7.76
C SER A 82 -10.51 11.63 6.66
N ILE A 83 -10.34 12.16 5.45
CA ILE A 83 -9.84 11.40 4.29
C ILE A 83 -8.43 11.87 3.95
N LEU A 84 -7.51 10.92 3.79
CA LEU A 84 -6.19 11.16 3.20
C LEU A 84 -6.27 10.89 1.69
N GLU A 85 -6.18 11.95 0.90
CA GLU A 85 -6.04 11.88 -0.55
C GLU A 85 -4.56 11.85 -0.95
N ILE A 86 -4.18 10.86 -1.75
CA ILE A 86 -2.83 10.79 -2.33
C ILE A 86 -2.95 10.74 -3.85
N SER A 87 -2.46 11.79 -4.50
CA SER A 87 -2.39 11.91 -5.97
C SER A 87 -0.97 11.71 -6.46
N ILE A 88 -0.80 10.79 -7.41
CA ILE A 88 0.48 10.51 -8.06
C ILE A 88 0.40 10.87 -9.54
N TYR A 89 1.32 11.73 -9.97
CA TYR A 89 1.48 12.17 -11.36
C TYR A 89 2.64 11.40 -12.02
N GLY A 90 2.43 10.86 -13.22
CA GLY A 90 3.46 10.18 -14.01
C GLY A 90 3.80 8.73 -13.60
N GLY A 91 2.99 8.08 -12.75
CA GLY A 91 3.18 6.67 -12.41
C GLY A 91 2.58 5.72 -13.45
N GLU A 92 3.30 4.64 -13.78
CA GLU A 92 2.78 3.53 -14.58
C GLU A 92 1.96 2.57 -13.69
N GLU A 93 0.79 2.14 -14.16
CA GLU A 93 -0.01 1.09 -13.51
C GLU A 93 0.46 -0.29 -13.98
N HIS A 94 0.91 -1.11 -13.05
CA HIS A 94 1.42 -2.47 -13.26
C HIS A 94 0.65 -3.43 -12.33
N GLY A 95 -0.63 -3.64 -12.58
CA GLY A 95 -1.44 -4.60 -11.83
C GLY A 95 -2.24 -5.50 -12.78
N ARG A 96 -2.44 -6.77 -12.43
CA ARG A 96 -3.54 -7.54 -13.02
C ARG A 96 -4.82 -7.02 -12.39
N ASP A 97 -5.72 -6.47 -13.21
CA ASP A 97 -7.11 -6.27 -12.81
C ASP A 97 -7.65 -7.61 -12.32
N ASN A 98 -8.21 -7.61 -11.11
CA ASN A 98 -8.76 -8.78 -10.47
C ASN A 98 -10.14 -8.47 -9.92
#